data_AF-A0A1Q2TZQ6-F1
#
_entry.id   AF-A0A1Q2TZQ6-F1
#
_cell.length_a   1.000
_cell.length_b   1.000
_cell.length_c   1.000
_cell.angle_alpha   90.00
_cell.angle_beta   90.00
_cell.angle_gamma   90.00
#
_symmetry.space_group_name_H-M   'P 1'
#
loop_
_entity.id
_entity.type
_entity.pdbx_description
1 polymer ?
#
loop_
_entity_poly.entity_id
_entity_poly.type
_entity_poly.pdbx_seq_one_letter_code
_entity_poly.pdbx_strand_id
1 'polypeptide(L)'
;MLRNHILLATAVACSFVGEMTIADADIGQHPYRLQAAQIAMGSTGERPRDLTDKLDLDANQRQQIQAIRDNYRSEMGAQYGVMRQEQSTMRALLLNDNSSRTELEAQHRVLTQVRRELADLHFQQMLDIREVLTPEQRAELAQHMAEKRRGDRPQNSSQSQGRWRSWFGRR
;
A
#
# COMPACT_ATOMS: atom_id res chain seq x y z
N MET A 1 -11.50 49.84 2.11
CA MET A 1 -10.60 50.40 1.10
C MET A 1 -9.17 50.02 1.44
N LEU A 2 -8.49 49.32 0.53
CA LEU A 2 -7.03 49.34 0.28
C LEU A 2 -6.06 49.06 1.46
N ARG A 3 -5.42 47.88 1.49
CA ARG A 3 -4.04 47.67 0.94
C ARG A 3 -3.45 46.28 1.28
N ASN A 4 -3.16 45.54 0.20
CA ASN A 4 -2.00 44.71 -0.13
C ASN A 4 -1.08 44.23 0.99
N HIS A 5 -0.79 42.91 1.01
CA HIS A 5 0.56 42.41 0.74
C HIS A 5 0.53 41.07 -0.01
N ILE A 6 1.29 41.06 -1.11
CA ILE A 6 1.59 39.98 -2.03
C ILE A 6 2.69 39.12 -1.40
N LEU A 7 2.54 37.79 -1.41
CA LEU A 7 3.69 36.88 -1.50
C LEU A 7 3.44 35.88 -2.63
N LEU A 8 4.11 36.19 -3.73
CA LEU A 8 4.46 35.30 -4.83
C LEU A 8 5.20 34.07 -4.27
N ALA A 9 4.57 32.91 -4.27
CA ALA A 9 5.31 31.66 -4.30
C ALA A 9 5.63 31.38 -5.78
N THR A 10 6.78 31.89 -6.21
CA THR A 10 7.37 31.58 -7.50
C THR A 10 7.51 30.07 -7.64
N ALA A 11 6.74 29.49 -8.56
CA ALA A 11 6.98 28.16 -9.07
C ALA A 11 8.35 28.17 -9.77
N VAL A 12 9.38 27.69 -9.07
CA VAL A 12 10.63 27.32 -9.72
C VAL A 12 10.35 26.01 -10.44
N ALA A 13 10.01 26.13 -11.72
CA ALA A 13 10.16 25.05 -12.67
C ALA A 13 11.65 24.70 -12.73
N CYS A 14 12.09 23.69 -11.98
CA CYS A 14 13.38 23.06 -12.19
C CYS A 14 13.38 22.37 -13.55
N SER A 15 13.70 23.15 -14.58
CA SER A 15 14.08 22.67 -15.89
C SER A 15 15.49 22.08 -15.77
N PHE A 16 15.59 20.80 -15.41
CA PHE A 16 16.81 20.05 -15.68
C PHE A 16 16.75 19.61 -17.14
N VAL A 17 17.29 20.45 -18.03
CA VAL A 17 17.82 20.00 -19.31
C VAL A 17 19.16 19.34 -18.99
N GLY A 18 19.11 18.03 -18.84
CA GLY A 18 20.28 17.16 -18.89
C GLY A 18 19.95 16.06 -19.88
N GLU A 19 20.39 16.22 -21.12
CA GLU A 19 20.38 15.16 -22.12
C GLU A 19 21.25 14.00 -21.60
N MET A 20 20.61 12.98 -21.05
CA MET A 20 21.20 11.66 -20.99
C MET A 20 20.53 10.84 -22.08
N THR A 21 21.21 10.76 -23.22
CA THR A 21 20.88 9.84 -24.31
C THR A 21 21.05 8.41 -23.82
N ILE A 22 19.99 7.84 -23.25
CA ILE A 22 19.86 6.39 -23.16
C ILE A 22 19.45 5.95 -24.55
N ALA A 23 20.44 5.37 -25.24
CA ALA A 23 20.30 4.71 -26.52
C ALA A 23 19.07 3.80 -26.52
N ASP A 24 18.38 3.80 -27.68
CA ASP A 24 17.30 2.90 -28.07
C ASP A 24 17.44 1.51 -27.44
N ALA A 25 16.66 1.25 -26.40
CA ALA A 25 16.20 -0.08 -26.11
C ALA A 25 14.77 -0.13 -26.63
N ASP A 26 14.64 -0.66 -27.84
CA ASP A 26 13.43 -1.16 -28.45
C ASP A 26 12.65 -2.02 -27.44
N ILE A 27 11.76 -1.39 -26.66
CA ILE A 27 10.74 -2.09 -25.87
C ILE A 27 9.66 -2.49 -26.88
N GLY A 28 10.02 -3.47 -27.71
CA GLY A 28 9.12 -4.17 -28.58
C GLY A 28 8.01 -4.79 -27.73
N GLN A 29 6.77 -4.42 -28.07
CA GLN A 29 5.65 -5.34 -28.24
C GLN A 29 5.72 -6.57 -27.31
N HIS A 30 5.08 -6.53 -26.14
CA HIS A 30 4.91 -7.71 -25.28
C HIS A 30 3.67 -8.51 -25.72
N PRO A 31 3.79 -9.64 -26.43
CA PRO A 31 2.66 -10.54 -26.64
C PRO A 31 2.52 -11.47 -25.44
N TYR A 32 2.15 -10.92 -24.28
CA TYR A 32 1.65 -11.73 -23.16
C TYR A 32 0.18 -11.39 -22.92
N ARG A 33 -0.63 -11.64 -23.93
CA ARG A 33 -2.07 -11.77 -23.74
C ARG A 33 -2.32 -13.14 -23.09
N LEU A 34 -2.13 -13.21 -21.77
CA LEU A 34 -2.68 -14.32 -21.01
C LEU A 34 -4.20 -14.15 -20.97
N GLN A 35 -4.85 -15.08 -21.65
CA GLN A 35 -6.28 -15.28 -21.67
C GLN A 35 -6.80 -15.28 -20.23
N ALA A 36 -7.65 -14.30 -19.91
CA ALA A 36 -8.40 -14.28 -18.67
C ALA A 36 -9.41 -15.44 -18.69
N ALA A 37 -8.93 -16.63 -18.32
CA ALA A 37 -9.75 -17.80 -18.08
C ALA A 37 -9.50 -18.26 -16.64
N GLN A 38 -10.43 -17.88 -15.78
CA GLN A 38 -10.90 -18.70 -14.66
C GLN A 38 -9.84 -19.06 -13.60
N ILE A 39 -9.49 -18.09 -12.76
CA ILE A 39 -9.28 -18.37 -11.33
C ILE A 39 -10.29 -17.53 -10.56
N ALA A 40 -11.56 -17.93 -10.69
CA ALA A 40 -12.54 -17.69 -9.65
C ALA A 40 -12.28 -18.72 -8.55
N MET A 41 -11.33 -18.45 -7.67
CA MET A 41 -11.25 -19.15 -6.38
C MET A 41 -11.11 -18.09 -5.29
N GLY A 42 -12.17 -18.03 -4.48
CA GLY A 42 -12.39 -17.02 -3.47
C GLY A 42 -11.23 -16.90 -2.50
N SER A 43 -10.75 -15.66 -2.33
CA SER A 43 -10.65 -15.17 -0.97
C SER A 43 -11.88 -14.31 -0.73
N THR A 44 -12.89 -14.88 -0.06
CA THR A 44 -13.60 -14.11 0.96
C THR A 44 -12.54 -13.76 2.00
N GLY A 45 -11.68 -12.80 1.66
CA GLY A 45 -10.74 -12.22 2.59
C GLY A 45 -11.59 -11.54 3.62
N GLU A 46 -11.80 -12.19 4.76
CA GLU A 46 -12.21 -11.52 5.97
C GLU A 46 -11.35 -10.27 6.05
N ARG A 47 -11.97 -9.12 5.81
CA ARG A 47 -11.29 -7.83 5.99
C ARG A 47 -10.79 -7.88 7.42
N PRO A 48 -9.49 -7.69 7.68
CA PRO A 48 -9.00 -7.60 9.04
C PRO A 48 -9.92 -6.61 9.76
N ARG A 49 -10.64 -7.07 10.80
CA ARG A 49 -11.61 -6.21 11.48
C ARG A 49 -10.90 -4.93 11.86
N ASP A 50 -11.45 -3.80 11.45
CA ASP A 50 -10.86 -2.50 11.72
C ASP A 50 -10.84 -2.33 13.25
N LEU A 51 -9.76 -1.74 13.77
CA LEU A 51 -9.64 -1.54 15.22
C LEU A 51 -10.74 -0.63 15.76
N THR A 52 -11.30 0.21 14.89
CA THR A 52 -12.41 1.11 15.20
C THR A 52 -13.75 0.39 15.31
N ASP A 53 -13.91 -0.80 14.72
CA ASP A 53 -15.13 -1.61 14.84
C ASP A 53 -15.29 -2.23 16.25
N LYS A 54 -14.26 -2.13 17.09
CA LYS A 54 -14.29 -2.61 18.49
C LYS A 54 -14.75 -1.54 19.48
N LEU A 55 -14.82 -0.28 19.05
CA LEU A 55 -15.20 0.84 19.90
C LEU A 55 -16.72 0.93 20.01
N ASP A 56 -17.20 1.39 21.17
CA ASP A 56 -18.62 1.74 21.33
C ASP A 56 -18.90 3.10 20.67
N LEU A 57 -19.18 3.06 19.38
CA LEU A 57 -19.47 4.24 18.56
C LEU A 57 -20.96 4.59 18.62
N ASP A 58 -21.32 5.86 18.62
CA ASP A 58 -22.71 6.26 18.40
C ASP A 58 -23.11 6.16 16.92
N ALA A 59 -24.41 6.36 16.62
CA ALA A 59 -24.92 6.26 15.25
C ALA A 59 -24.35 7.31 14.28
N ASN A 60 -24.11 8.54 14.78
CA ASN A 60 -23.54 9.62 13.98
C ASN A 60 -22.06 9.33 13.68
N GLN A 61 -21.28 8.94 14.70
CA GLN A 61 -19.88 8.55 14.53
C GLN A 61 -19.72 7.41 13.53
N ARG A 62 -20.57 6.37 13.60
CA ARG A 62 -20.56 5.28 12.61
C ARG A 62 -20.79 5.78 11.19
N GLN A 63 -21.75 6.68 11.00
CA GLN A 63 -22.05 7.24 9.69
C GLN A 63 -20.88 8.08 9.15
N GLN A 64 -20.27 8.92 9.99
CA GLN A 64 -19.11 9.73 9.62
C GLN A 64 -17.90 8.86 9.27
N ILE A 65 -17.59 7.85 10.08
CA ILE A 65 -16.50 6.90 9.81
C ILE A 65 -16.74 6.14 8.51
N GLN A 66 -17.99 5.73 8.24
CA GLN A 66 -18.31 5.06 6.98
C GLN A 66 -18.09 5.98 5.77
N ALA A 67 -18.51 7.25 5.85
CA ALA A 67 -18.26 8.24 4.80
C ALA A 67 -16.75 8.47 4.57
N ILE A 68 -15.96 8.58 5.64
CA ILE A 68 -14.50 8.64 5.55
C ILE A 68 -13.97 7.41 4.82
N ARG A 69 -14.38 6.20 5.23
CA ARG A 69 -13.93 4.94 4.57
C ARG A 69 -14.25 4.91 3.08
N ASP A 70 -15.44 5.36 2.70
CA ASP A 70 -15.85 5.38 1.31
C ASP A 70 -15.06 6.40 0.46
N ASN A 71 -14.66 7.54 1.04
CA ASN A 71 -13.80 8.53 0.36
C ASN A 71 -12.44 7.95 -0.05
N TYR A 72 -11.81 7.13 0.80
CA TYR A 72 -10.51 6.51 0.51
C TYR A 72 -10.63 5.22 -0.32
N ARG A 73 -11.82 4.63 -0.41
CA ARG A 73 -12.02 3.27 -0.97
C ARG A 73 -11.54 3.14 -2.41
N SER A 74 -11.83 4.15 -3.24
CA SER A 74 -11.47 4.13 -4.66
C SER A 74 -9.95 4.17 -4.84
N GLU A 75 -9.28 5.11 -4.18
CA GLU A 75 -7.84 5.30 -4.30
C GLU A 75 -7.04 4.12 -3.74
N MET A 76 -7.40 3.66 -2.53
CA MET A 76 -6.80 2.44 -1.97
C MET A 76 -7.05 1.24 -2.89
N GLY A 77 -8.27 1.10 -3.43
CA GLY A 77 -8.63 0.03 -4.36
C GLY A 77 -7.74 0.03 -5.60
N ALA A 78 -7.50 1.20 -6.19
CA ALA A 78 -6.61 1.36 -7.33
C ALA A 78 -5.17 0.94 -6.97
N GLN A 79 -4.66 1.42 -5.83
CA GLN A 79 -3.30 1.09 -5.39
C GLN A 79 -3.11 -0.38 -5.02
N TYR A 80 -4.12 -1.05 -4.47
CA TYR A 80 -4.09 -2.50 -4.32
C TYR A 80 -4.03 -3.23 -5.66
N GLY A 81 -4.71 -2.70 -6.69
CA GLY A 81 -4.62 -3.20 -8.06
C GLY A 81 -3.19 -3.14 -8.59
N VAL A 82 -2.56 -1.96 -8.49
CA VAL A 82 -1.15 -1.74 -8.86
C VAL A 82 -0.24 -2.68 -8.08
N MET A 83 -0.38 -2.73 -6.75
CA MET A 83 0.44 -3.60 -5.91
C MET A 83 0.36 -5.07 -6.33
N ARG A 84 -0.83 -5.60 -6.66
CA ARG A 84 -0.97 -6.98 -7.13
C ARG A 84 -0.27 -7.20 -8.46
N GLN A 85 -0.40 -6.26 -9.40
CA GLN A 85 0.27 -6.32 -10.69
C GLN A 85 1.79 -6.36 -10.50
N GLU A 86 2.34 -5.44 -9.71
CA GLU A 86 3.78 -5.36 -9.46
C GLU A 86 4.33 -6.58 -8.69
N GLN A 87 3.51 -7.21 -7.85
CA GLN A 87 3.86 -8.48 -7.20
C GLN A 87 3.92 -9.63 -8.20
N SER A 88 3.01 -9.66 -9.18
CA SER A 88 3.04 -10.63 -10.28
C SER A 88 4.28 -10.43 -11.14
N THR A 89 4.62 -9.19 -11.48
CA THR A 89 5.84 -8.84 -12.23
C THR A 89 7.09 -9.30 -11.49
N MET A 90 7.21 -8.98 -10.19
CA MET A 90 8.33 -9.44 -9.36
C MET A 90 8.42 -10.97 -9.34
N ARG A 91 7.29 -11.67 -9.22
CA ARG A 91 7.26 -13.14 -9.25
C ARG A 91 7.75 -13.68 -10.60
N ALA A 92 7.37 -13.07 -11.71
CA ALA A 92 7.81 -13.47 -13.03
C ALA A 92 9.32 -13.28 -13.21
N LEU A 93 9.86 -12.13 -12.77
CA LEU A 93 11.31 -11.86 -12.81
C LEU A 93 12.10 -12.86 -11.96
N LEU A 94 11.62 -13.20 -10.76
CA LEU A 94 12.29 -14.18 -9.89
C LEU A 94 12.30 -15.61 -10.44
N LEU A 95 11.33 -15.96 -11.28
CA LEU A 95 11.23 -17.29 -11.90
C LEU A 95 11.92 -17.36 -13.27
N ASN A 96 12.39 -16.23 -13.80
CA ASN A 96 13.09 -16.17 -15.06
C ASN A 96 14.60 -16.20 -14.82
N ASP A 97 15.26 -17.26 -15.26
CA ASP A 97 16.71 -17.47 -15.08
C ASP A 97 17.57 -16.38 -15.75
N ASN A 98 17.03 -15.65 -16.72
CA ASN A 98 17.73 -14.57 -17.43
C ASN A 98 17.56 -13.20 -16.77
N SER A 99 16.70 -13.06 -15.76
CA SER A 99 16.50 -11.76 -15.10
C SER A 99 17.75 -11.35 -14.34
N SER A 100 18.21 -10.14 -14.62
CA SER A 100 19.37 -9.53 -13.99
C SER A 100 19.05 -9.09 -12.56
N ARG A 101 20.10 -8.98 -11.73
CA ARG A 101 20.00 -8.39 -10.39
C ARG A 101 19.44 -6.96 -10.42
N THR A 102 19.83 -6.17 -11.42
CA THR A 102 19.39 -4.77 -11.55
C THR A 102 17.88 -4.68 -11.78
N GLU A 103 17.30 -5.56 -12.61
CA GLU A 103 15.85 -5.61 -12.84
C GLU A 103 15.08 -5.98 -11.57
N LEU A 104 15.58 -6.96 -10.81
CA LEU A 104 14.98 -7.35 -9.54
C LEU A 104 15.03 -6.21 -8.51
N GLU A 105 16.16 -5.50 -8.41
CA GLU A 105 16.30 -4.36 -7.51
C GLU A 105 15.39 -3.19 -7.93
N ALA A 106 15.26 -2.92 -9.23
CA ALA A 106 14.34 -1.92 -9.76
C ALA A 106 12.89 -2.27 -9.41
N GLN A 107 12.46 -3.50 -9.68
CA GLN A 107 11.11 -3.97 -9.35
C GLN A 107 10.84 -3.95 -7.84
N HIS A 108 11.84 -4.24 -7.02
CA HIS A 108 11.73 -4.14 -5.57
C HIS A 108 11.47 -2.69 -5.11
N ARG A 109 12.12 -1.70 -5.74
CA ARG A 109 11.88 -0.28 -5.44
C ARG A 109 10.45 0.12 -5.79
N VAL A 110 9.94 -0.30 -6.95
CA VAL A 110 8.54 -0.06 -7.35
C VAL A 110 7.58 -0.63 -6.31
N LEU A 111 7.75 -1.90 -5.91
CA LEU A 111 6.93 -2.51 -4.86
C LEU A 111 7.02 -1.80 -3.52
N THR A 112 8.20 -1.32 -3.15
CA THR A 112 8.41 -0.57 -1.91
C THR A 112 7.67 0.76 -1.95
N GLN A 113 7.69 1.45 -3.09
CA GLN A 113 7.00 2.71 -3.28
C GLN A 113 5.48 2.55 -3.17
N VAL A 114 4.88 1.60 -3.89
CA VAL A 114 3.42 1.34 -3.82
C VAL A 114 2.98 0.97 -2.41
N ARG A 115 3.79 0.22 -1.66
CA ARG A 115 3.50 -0.10 -0.25
C ARG A 115 3.54 1.12 0.66
N ARG A 116 4.46 2.06 0.42
CA ARG A 116 4.53 3.32 1.18
C ARG A 116 3.30 4.18 0.90
N GLU A 117 2.92 4.34 -0.36
CA GLU A 117 1.72 5.10 -0.75
C GLU A 117 0.45 4.52 -0.11
N LEU A 118 0.30 3.19 -0.12
CA LEU A 118 -0.79 2.53 0.60
C LEU A 118 -0.75 2.80 2.11
N ALA A 119 0.43 2.74 2.73
CA ALA A 119 0.59 3.01 4.15
C ALA A 119 0.22 4.47 4.49
N ASP A 120 0.59 5.41 3.63
CA ASP A 120 0.24 6.83 3.79
C ASP A 120 -1.28 7.03 3.69
N LEU A 121 -1.96 6.40 2.73
CA LEU A 121 -3.42 6.44 2.63
C LEU A 121 -4.12 5.87 3.88
N HIS A 122 -3.64 4.74 4.40
CA HIS A 122 -4.16 4.16 5.64
C HIS A 122 -3.94 5.09 6.83
N PHE A 123 -2.79 5.75 6.88
CA PHE A 123 -2.47 6.71 7.92
C PHE A 123 -3.40 7.93 7.87
N GLN A 124 -3.63 8.52 6.68
CA GLN A 124 -4.55 9.64 6.54
C GLN A 124 -5.99 9.25 6.90
N GLN A 125 -6.48 8.12 6.41
CA GLN A 125 -7.80 7.59 6.80
C GLN A 125 -7.92 7.41 8.32
N MET A 126 -6.87 6.88 8.98
CA MET A 126 -6.85 6.72 10.43
C MET A 126 -6.87 8.07 11.16
N LEU A 127 -6.19 9.11 10.64
CA LEU A 127 -6.24 10.46 11.22
C LEU A 127 -7.66 11.03 11.14
N ASP A 128 -8.29 10.96 9.97
CA ASP A 128 -9.66 11.46 9.77
C ASP A 128 -10.65 10.75 10.71
N ILE A 129 -10.53 9.42 10.86
CA ILE A 129 -11.36 8.68 11.82
C ILE A 129 -11.09 9.13 13.25
N ARG A 130 -9.81 9.33 13.62
CA ARG A 130 -9.46 9.79 14.97
C ARG A 130 -10.12 11.12 15.32
N GLU A 131 -10.30 12.02 14.36
CA GLU A 131 -10.96 13.32 14.57
C GLU A 131 -12.44 13.18 14.97
N VAL A 132 -13.12 12.12 14.53
CA VAL A 132 -14.53 11.80 14.90
C VAL A 132 -14.67 11.23 16.32
N LEU A 133 -13.62 10.57 16.82
CA LEU A 133 -13.64 9.89 18.12
C LEU A 133 -13.51 10.86 19.30
N THR A 134 -14.15 10.53 20.42
CA THR A 134 -13.95 11.25 21.69
C THR A 134 -12.56 10.98 22.29
N PRO A 135 -12.07 11.82 23.22
CA PRO A 135 -10.82 11.56 23.92
C PRO A 135 -10.74 10.18 24.57
N GLU A 136 -11.85 9.70 25.15
CA GLU A 136 -11.95 8.40 25.82
C GLU A 136 -11.86 7.25 24.82
N GLN A 137 -12.60 7.32 23.70
CA GLN A 137 -12.54 6.32 22.62
C GLN A 137 -11.15 6.27 21.97
N ARG A 138 -10.44 7.41 21.88
CA ARG A 138 -9.05 7.44 21.39
C ARG A 138 -8.10 6.71 22.33
N ALA A 139 -8.33 6.78 23.64
CA ALA A 139 -7.55 6.04 24.62
C ALA A 139 -7.81 4.53 24.50
N GLU A 140 -9.06 4.11 24.32
CA GLU A 140 -9.44 2.72 24.07
C GLU A 140 -8.84 2.19 22.76
N LEU A 141 -8.89 2.97 21.68
CA LEU A 141 -8.24 2.64 20.41
C LEU A 141 -6.73 2.40 20.59
N ALA A 142 -6.07 3.24 21.39
CA ALA A 142 -4.65 3.07 21.71
C ALA A 142 -4.36 1.78 22.49
N GLN A 143 -5.25 1.37 23.39
CA GLN A 143 -5.14 0.09 24.10
C GLN A 143 -5.26 -1.09 23.14
N HIS A 144 -6.27 -1.10 22.26
CA HIS A 144 -6.42 -2.15 21.24
C HIS A 144 -5.22 -2.23 20.29
N MET A 145 -4.63 -1.09 19.92
CA MET A 145 -3.38 -1.06 19.14
C MET A 145 -2.20 -1.68 19.89
N ALA A 146 -2.07 -1.38 21.18
CA ALA A 146 -1.01 -1.94 22.02
C ALA A 146 -1.17 -3.46 22.23
N GLU A 147 -2.40 -3.93 22.42
CA GLU A 147 -2.72 -5.36 22.56
C GLU A 147 -2.38 -6.14 21.30
N LYS A 148 -2.76 -5.63 20.13
CA LYS A 148 -2.44 -6.26 18.85
C LYS A 148 -0.92 -6.43 18.68
N ARG A 149 -0.15 -5.39 18.99
CA ARG A 149 1.32 -5.44 18.96
C ARG A 149 1.92 -6.47 19.93
N ARG A 150 1.26 -6.74 21.05
CA ARG A 150 1.69 -7.77 22.02
C ARG A 150 1.35 -9.17 21.56
N GLY A 151 0.17 -9.37 20.95
CA GLY A 151 -0.27 -10.66 20.39
C GLY A 151 0.55 -11.09 19.16
N ASP A 152 1.03 -10.15 18.36
CA ASP A 152 1.85 -10.41 17.17
C ASP A 152 3.34 -10.67 17.49
N ARG A 153 3.72 -10.67 18.77
CA ARG A 153 5.09 -10.95 19.20
C ARG A 153 5.32 -12.47 19.09
N PRO A 154 6.21 -12.95 18.20
CA PRO A 154 6.37 -14.39 17.96
C PRO A 154 6.93 -15.05 19.22
N GLN A 155 6.06 -15.68 20.00
CA GLN A 155 6.40 -16.54 21.12
C GLN A 155 6.93 -17.87 20.57
N ASN A 156 8.06 -17.84 19.87
CA ASN A 156 9.01 -18.93 19.57
C ASN A 156 9.81 -18.60 18.27
N SER A 157 10.86 -17.79 18.38
CA SER A 157 11.78 -17.48 17.28
C SER A 157 12.84 -18.57 17.06
N SER A 158 12.43 -19.85 17.02
CA SER A 158 13.25 -20.95 16.49
C SER A 158 12.82 -21.38 15.08
N GLN A 159 11.78 -20.77 14.49
CA GLN A 159 11.22 -21.17 13.19
C GLN A 159 11.04 -20.03 12.18
N SER A 160 11.60 -18.85 12.44
CA SER A 160 11.59 -17.72 11.50
C SER A 160 12.85 -17.66 10.60
N GLN A 161 13.47 -18.80 10.30
CA GLN A 161 14.36 -18.96 9.14
C GLN A 161 13.64 -19.65 7.96
N GLY A 162 12.34 -19.93 8.08
CA GLY A 162 11.59 -20.73 7.09
C GLY A 162 10.91 -19.97 5.96
N ARG A 163 10.78 -18.64 6.01
CA ARG A 163 9.94 -17.91 5.03
C ARG A 163 10.61 -17.65 3.68
N TRP A 164 11.91 -17.92 3.56
CA TRP A 164 12.62 -18.02 2.29
C TRP A 164 12.50 -19.43 1.65
N ARG A 165 12.08 -20.45 2.42
CA ARG A 165 12.02 -21.85 1.94
C ARG A 165 10.80 -22.16 1.07
N SER A 166 9.77 -21.30 1.02
CA SER A 166 8.59 -21.56 0.18
C SER A 166 8.78 -21.17 -1.29
N TRP A 167 9.86 -20.46 -1.63
CA TRP A 167 10.16 -20.04 -3.01
C TRP A 167 11.20 -20.92 -3.72
N PHE A 168 11.98 -21.72 -2.97
CA PHE A 168 13.02 -22.60 -3.53
C PHE A 168 12.86 -24.05 -3.07
N GLY A 169 11.75 -24.71 -3.42
CA GLY A 169 11.70 -26.16 -3.32
C GLY A 169 10.32 -26.81 -3.27
N ARG A 170 9.93 -27.41 -4.39
CA ARG A 170 9.61 -28.84 -4.40
C ARG A 170 10.10 -29.42 -5.73
N ARG A 171 10.93 -30.47 -5.63
CA ARG A 171 11.43 -31.29 -6.73
C ARG A 171 10.31 -31.82 -7.60
#